data_AF-A0A9D6QKJ2-F1
#
_entry.id   AF-A0A9D6QKJ2-F1
#
_cell.length_a   1.000
_cell.length_b   1.000
_cell.length_c   1.000
_cell.angle_alpha   90.00
_cell.angle_beta   90.00
_cell.angle_gamma   90.00
#
_symmetry.space_group_name_H-M   'P 1'
#
loop_
_entity.id
_entity.type
_entity.pdbx_description
1 polymer ?
#
loop_
_entity_poly.entity_id
_entity_poly.type
_entity_poly.pdbx_seq_one_letter_code
_entity_poly.pdbx_strand_id
1 'polypeptide(L)'
;MKSQELAAHLNQAYLSLRHPEARLEALLRDAGALKTDPKAAERSVQQAQNLHRFFEMIKKFSQVAQYDRVHYFIEHVESLRVAGEDPASAQAALDENAVHILTVHAAKGLEFPVVFLVGLEQGHFPANNRGSKIEPPEELIRDILPTGNTHAQEERRLFYVGVTRAKRELILCSAKDHGKKRVWKTSQFVLECLDQATVEKSAV
;
A
#
# COMPACT_ATOMS: atom_id res chain seq x y z
N MET A 1 -12.63 -41.32 -19.22
CA MET A 1 -11.74 -40.41 -18.47
C MET A 1 -12.49 -39.11 -18.24
N LYS A 2 -12.89 -38.84 -16.99
CA LYS A 2 -13.85 -37.78 -16.66
C LYS A 2 -13.17 -36.41 -16.80
N SER A 3 -13.88 -35.41 -17.34
CA SER A 3 -13.39 -34.04 -17.58
C SER A 3 -12.65 -33.39 -16.39
N GLN A 4 -12.96 -33.79 -15.16
CA GLN A 4 -12.29 -33.32 -13.94
C GLN A 4 -10.89 -33.94 -13.75
N GLU A 5 -10.67 -35.20 -14.13
CA GLU A 5 -9.34 -35.84 -14.09
C GLU A 5 -8.41 -35.28 -15.17
N LEU A 6 -8.96 -34.93 -16.34
CA LEU A 6 -8.21 -34.26 -17.41
C LEU A 6 -7.80 -32.84 -17.01
N ALA A 7 -8.71 -32.08 -16.40
CA ALA A 7 -8.42 -30.74 -15.89
C ALA A 7 -7.37 -30.78 -14.75
N ALA A 8 -7.45 -31.76 -13.85
CA ALA A 8 -6.47 -31.94 -12.78
C ALA A 8 -5.08 -32.36 -13.31
N HIS A 9 -5.01 -33.32 -14.25
CA HIS A 9 -3.77 -33.73 -14.90
C HIS A 9 -3.14 -32.60 -15.73
N LEU A 10 -3.97 -31.84 -16.45
CA LEU A 10 -3.50 -30.65 -17.15
C LEU A 10 -2.94 -29.65 -16.15
N ASN A 11 -3.66 -29.34 -15.06
CA ASN A 11 -3.19 -28.39 -14.05
C ASN A 11 -1.84 -28.81 -13.43
N GLN A 12 -1.66 -30.10 -13.13
CA GLN A 12 -0.42 -30.65 -12.59
C GLN A 12 0.73 -30.64 -13.63
N ALA A 13 0.41 -30.92 -14.90
CA ALA A 13 1.37 -30.80 -16.00
C ALA A 13 1.79 -29.33 -16.23
N TYR A 14 0.84 -28.39 -16.15
CA TYR A 14 1.09 -26.94 -16.28
C TYR A 14 2.02 -26.40 -15.19
N LEU A 15 1.86 -26.87 -13.94
CA LEU A 15 2.71 -26.48 -12.81
C LEU A 15 4.16 -26.97 -12.93
N SER A 16 4.40 -28.02 -13.73
CA SER A 16 5.73 -28.60 -13.96
C SER A 16 6.52 -27.93 -15.09
N LEU A 17 5.90 -27.04 -15.86
CA LEU A 17 6.47 -26.41 -17.05
C LEU A 17 7.59 -25.43 -16.71
N ARG A 18 8.61 -25.41 -17.57
CA ARG A 18 9.72 -24.44 -17.54
C ARG A 18 9.29 -23.14 -18.21
N HIS A 19 9.88 -22.02 -17.79
CA HIS A 19 9.69 -20.69 -18.37
C HIS A 19 8.25 -20.17 -18.24
N PRO A 20 7.87 -19.64 -17.06
CA PRO A 20 6.54 -19.10 -16.79
C PRO A 20 6.15 -17.97 -17.75
N GLU A 21 7.10 -17.15 -18.21
CA GLU A 21 6.86 -16.01 -19.11
C GLU A 21 6.27 -16.45 -20.46
N ALA A 22 6.97 -17.32 -21.19
CA ALA A 22 6.55 -17.79 -22.51
C ALA A 22 5.21 -18.54 -22.47
N ARG A 23 4.91 -19.22 -21.36
CA ARG A 23 3.67 -19.98 -21.24
C ARG A 23 2.47 -19.10 -20.90
N LEU A 24 2.65 -18.08 -20.06
CA LEU A 24 1.60 -17.12 -19.79
C LEU A 24 1.23 -16.34 -21.05
N GLU A 25 2.21 -15.92 -21.86
CA GLU A 25 1.92 -15.24 -23.12
C GLU A 25 1.05 -16.11 -24.03
N ALA A 26 1.38 -17.39 -24.16
CA ALA A 26 0.57 -18.35 -24.90
C ALA A 26 -0.85 -18.49 -24.31
N LEU A 27 -0.97 -18.62 -22.98
CA LEU A 27 -2.26 -18.73 -22.28
C LEU A 27 -3.14 -17.49 -22.51
N LEU A 28 -2.57 -16.29 -22.44
CA LEU A 28 -3.30 -15.03 -22.60
C LEU A 28 -3.74 -14.79 -24.06
N ARG A 29 -2.93 -15.24 -25.03
CA ARG A 29 -3.32 -15.29 -26.44
C ARG A 29 -4.48 -16.26 -26.64
N ASP A 30 -4.40 -17.47 -26.09
CA ASP A 30 -5.42 -18.51 -26.20
C ASP A 30 -6.73 -18.13 -25.51
N ALA A 31 -6.65 -17.49 -24.33
CA ALA A 31 -7.80 -17.02 -23.56
C ALA A 31 -8.47 -15.78 -24.17
N GLY A 32 -7.89 -15.18 -25.22
CA GLY A 32 -8.39 -13.95 -25.83
C GLY A 32 -8.26 -12.71 -24.93
N ALA A 33 -7.53 -12.80 -23.82
CA ALA A 33 -7.34 -11.71 -22.85
C ALA A 33 -6.51 -10.54 -23.41
N LEU A 34 -5.80 -10.76 -24.52
CA LEU A 34 -5.08 -9.74 -25.27
C LEU A 34 -5.93 -9.03 -26.33
N LYS A 35 -7.20 -9.41 -26.51
CA LYS A 35 -8.12 -8.72 -27.42
C LYS A 35 -8.63 -7.45 -26.73
N THR A 36 -8.06 -6.31 -27.11
CA THR A 36 -8.50 -4.99 -26.62
C THR A 36 -9.84 -4.60 -27.24
N ASP A 37 -10.86 -4.34 -26.42
CA ASP A 37 -12.13 -3.76 -26.86
C ASP A 37 -11.98 -2.23 -27.02
N PRO A 38 -12.07 -1.68 -28.24
CA PRO A 38 -11.92 -0.24 -28.45
C PRO A 38 -13.02 0.61 -27.79
N LYS A 39 -14.16 0.03 -27.38
CA LYS A 39 -15.24 0.76 -26.67
C LYS A 39 -14.99 0.91 -25.17
N ALA A 40 -14.00 0.22 -24.61
CA ALA A 40 -13.64 0.25 -23.20
C ALA A 40 -12.22 0.80 -23.00
N ALA A 41 -11.87 1.89 -23.71
CA ALA A 41 -10.50 2.38 -23.85
C ALA A 41 -9.75 2.54 -22.51
N GLU A 42 -10.33 3.20 -21.50
CA GLU A 42 -9.68 3.38 -20.19
C GLU A 42 -9.47 2.06 -19.44
N ARG A 43 -10.51 1.20 -19.41
CA ARG A 43 -10.43 -0.13 -18.78
C ARG A 43 -9.42 -1.03 -19.51
N SER A 44 -9.33 -0.90 -20.83
CA SER A 44 -8.37 -1.61 -21.68
C SER A 44 -6.93 -1.15 -21.45
N VAL A 45 -6.70 0.14 -21.19
CA VAL A 45 -5.36 0.68 -20.87
C VAL A 45 -4.90 0.21 -19.50
N GLN A 46 -5.76 0.32 -18.46
CA GLN A 46 -5.42 -0.17 -17.12
C GLN A 46 -5.14 -1.68 -17.11
N GLN A 47 -5.95 -2.46 -17.85
CA GLN A 47 -5.73 -3.90 -18.01
C GLN A 47 -4.38 -4.21 -18.67
N ALA A 48 -4.01 -3.46 -19.71
CA ALA A 48 -2.72 -3.61 -20.37
C ALA A 48 -1.55 -3.26 -19.42
N GLN A 49 -1.68 -2.20 -18.62
CA GLN A 49 -0.67 -1.82 -17.63
C GLN A 49 -0.51 -2.85 -16.51
N ASN A 50 -1.62 -3.36 -15.96
CA ASN A 50 -1.59 -4.43 -14.96
C ASN A 50 -0.91 -5.69 -15.53
N LEU A 51 -1.22 -6.02 -16.78
CA LEU A 51 -0.64 -7.17 -17.45
C LEU A 51 0.87 -6.99 -17.69
N HIS A 52 1.30 -5.80 -18.12
CA HIS A 52 2.71 -5.48 -18.26
C HIS A 52 3.47 -5.62 -16.94
N ARG A 53 2.94 -5.11 -15.83
CA ARG A 53 3.54 -5.29 -14.49
C ARG A 53 3.64 -6.76 -14.11
N PHE A 54 2.63 -7.56 -14.42
CA PHE A 54 2.64 -8.99 -14.16
C PHE A 54 3.74 -9.71 -14.95
N PHE A 55 3.95 -9.36 -16.23
CA PHE A 55 5.06 -9.88 -17.02
C PHE A 55 6.43 -9.47 -16.46
N GLU A 56 6.59 -8.21 -16.07
CA GLU A 56 7.83 -7.73 -15.43
C GLU A 56 8.11 -8.47 -14.11
N MET A 57 7.07 -8.85 -13.36
CA MET A 57 7.21 -9.67 -12.17
C MET A 57 7.74 -11.06 -12.47
N ILE A 58 7.20 -11.71 -13.50
CA ILE A 58 7.66 -13.03 -13.94
C ILE A 58 9.12 -12.94 -14.37
N LYS A 59 9.47 -11.94 -15.17
CA LYS A 59 10.84 -11.72 -15.65
C LYS A 59 11.82 -11.52 -14.49
N LYS A 60 11.46 -10.70 -13.50
CA LYS A 60 12.26 -10.50 -12.28
C LYS A 60 12.42 -11.79 -11.50
N PHE A 61 11.35 -12.57 -11.34
CA PHE A 61 11.41 -13.88 -10.71
C PHE A 61 12.36 -14.82 -11.46
N SER A 62 12.22 -14.96 -12.78
CA SER A 62 13.05 -15.86 -13.60
C SER A 62 14.54 -15.52 -13.55
N GLN A 63 14.91 -14.25 -13.33
CA GLN A 63 16.31 -13.82 -13.20
C GLN A 63 16.98 -14.29 -11.90
N VAL A 64 16.21 -14.45 -10.82
CA VAL A 64 16.74 -14.76 -9.48
C VAL A 64 16.35 -16.16 -8.98
N ALA A 65 15.35 -16.78 -9.61
CA ALA A 65 14.83 -18.06 -9.18
C ALA A 65 15.84 -19.18 -9.41
N GLN A 66 16.08 -19.98 -8.37
CA GLN A 66 16.83 -21.22 -8.50
C GLN A 66 16.18 -22.19 -9.51
N TYR A 67 14.84 -22.14 -9.60
CA TYR A 67 14.06 -22.96 -10.51
C TYR A 67 12.99 -22.11 -11.20
N ASP A 68 13.21 -21.86 -12.49
CA ASP A 68 12.29 -21.09 -13.32
C ASP A 68 11.08 -21.93 -13.78
N ARG A 69 10.15 -22.17 -12.85
CA ARG A 69 8.93 -22.98 -13.06
C ARG A 69 7.69 -22.28 -12.52
N VAL A 70 6.55 -22.57 -13.14
CA VAL A 70 5.26 -21.95 -12.80
C VAL A 70 4.89 -22.16 -11.33
N HIS A 71 5.07 -23.35 -10.77
CA HIS A 71 4.72 -23.60 -9.36
C HIS A 71 5.50 -22.70 -8.38
N TYR A 72 6.82 -22.56 -8.57
CA TYR A 72 7.63 -21.69 -7.71
C TYR A 72 7.28 -20.21 -7.90
N PHE A 73 6.88 -19.81 -9.10
CA PHE A 73 6.36 -18.46 -9.33
C PHE A 73 5.03 -18.23 -8.59
N ILE A 74 4.11 -19.20 -8.58
CA ILE A 74 2.84 -19.09 -7.84
C ILE A 74 3.10 -19.01 -6.32
N GLU A 75 3.99 -19.84 -5.79
CA GLU A 75 4.42 -19.76 -4.38
C GLU A 75 5.02 -18.40 -4.03
N HIS A 76 5.81 -17.82 -4.96
CA HIS A 76 6.36 -16.48 -4.80
C HIS A 76 5.27 -15.41 -4.73
N VAL A 77 4.30 -15.42 -5.64
CA VAL A 77 3.16 -14.48 -5.64
C VAL A 77 2.32 -14.61 -4.37
N GLU A 78 2.04 -15.83 -3.91
CA GLU A 78 1.33 -16.04 -2.64
C GLU A 78 2.15 -15.53 -1.44
N SER A 79 3.46 -15.71 -1.45
CA SER A 79 4.34 -15.20 -0.40
C SER A 79 4.31 -13.67 -0.33
N LEU A 80 4.34 -12.99 -1.48
CA LEU A 80 4.17 -11.54 -1.57
C LEU A 80 2.82 -11.09 -1.02
N ARG A 81 1.74 -11.79 -1.38
CA ARG A 81 0.39 -11.50 -0.89
C ARG A 81 0.28 -11.66 0.63
N VAL A 82 0.88 -12.72 1.19
CA VAL A 82 0.92 -12.96 2.65
C VAL A 82 1.74 -11.88 3.37
N ALA A 83 2.79 -11.37 2.73
CA ALA A 83 3.57 -10.23 3.24
C ALA A 83 2.80 -8.90 3.17
N GLY A 84 1.61 -8.87 2.56
CA GLY A 84 0.77 -7.69 2.43
C GLY A 84 1.09 -6.82 1.20
N GLU A 85 1.88 -7.33 0.26
CA GLU A 85 2.11 -6.67 -1.02
C GLU A 85 0.95 -6.98 -1.98
N ASP A 86 0.42 -5.95 -2.66
CA ASP A 86 -0.46 -6.11 -3.81
C ASP A 86 0.34 -5.84 -5.10
N PRO A 87 0.88 -6.89 -5.74
CA PRO A 87 1.76 -6.76 -6.90
C PRO A 87 1.07 -6.24 -8.16
N ALA A 88 -0.26 -6.25 -8.23
CA ALA A 88 -1.01 -6.09 -9.48
C ALA A 88 -1.67 -4.73 -9.68
N SER A 89 -1.74 -3.88 -8.65
CA SER A 89 -2.32 -2.55 -8.80
C SER A 89 -1.35 -1.64 -9.54
N ALA A 90 -1.69 -1.16 -10.76
CA ALA A 90 -0.95 -0.05 -11.32
C ALA A 90 -1.26 1.21 -10.51
N GLN A 91 -0.25 1.78 -9.83
CA GLN A 91 -0.40 3.16 -9.37
C GLN A 91 -0.50 4.05 -10.60
N ALA A 92 -1.58 4.84 -10.63
CA ALA A 92 -1.72 5.99 -11.52
C ALA A 92 -0.45 6.84 -11.44
N ALA A 93 0.01 7.32 -12.59
CA ALA A 93 1.17 8.20 -12.62
C ALA A 93 0.84 9.54 -11.93
N LEU A 94 1.84 10.16 -11.32
CA LEU A 94 1.65 11.41 -10.55
C LEU A 94 1.32 12.62 -11.45
N ASP A 95 1.44 12.48 -12.76
CA ASP A 95 1.10 13.49 -13.77
C ASP A 95 -0.31 13.30 -14.36
N GLU A 96 -1.03 12.25 -13.98
CA GLU A 96 -2.43 12.07 -14.36
C GLU A 96 -3.33 13.11 -13.67
N ASN A 97 -4.32 13.62 -14.40
CA ASN A 97 -5.30 14.58 -13.87
C ASN A 97 -6.32 13.87 -12.96
N ALA A 98 -5.89 13.52 -11.74
CA ALA A 98 -6.66 12.77 -10.77
C ALA A 98 -6.36 13.22 -9.33
N VAL A 99 -7.20 12.77 -8.40
CA VAL A 99 -6.94 12.94 -6.96
C VAL A 99 -6.00 11.81 -6.52
N HIS A 100 -4.81 12.17 -6.05
CA HIS A 100 -3.85 11.19 -5.51
C HIS A 100 -4.19 10.84 -4.06
N ILE A 101 -4.47 9.56 -3.81
CA ILE A 101 -4.66 9.02 -2.46
C ILE A 101 -3.35 8.35 -2.05
N LEU A 102 -2.64 8.97 -1.11
CA LEU A 102 -1.32 8.53 -0.66
C LEU A 102 -1.28 8.36 0.86
N THR A 103 -0.40 7.50 1.34
CA THR A 103 0.00 7.53 2.76
C THR A 103 0.93 8.73 3.01
N VAL A 104 0.99 9.21 4.25
CA VAL A 104 1.89 10.33 4.63
C VAL A 104 3.35 10.01 4.31
N HIS A 105 3.76 8.75 4.49
CA HIS A 105 5.09 8.27 4.14
C HIS A 105 5.36 8.36 2.64
N ALA A 106 4.43 7.91 1.80
CA ALA A 106 4.55 7.97 0.35
C ALA A 106 4.55 9.41 -0.19
N ALA A 107 3.96 10.36 0.54
CA ALA A 107 3.96 11.77 0.18
C ALA A 107 5.27 12.50 0.52
N LYS A 108 6.21 11.87 1.24
CA LYS A 108 7.48 12.51 1.64
C LYS A 108 8.27 12.95 0.41
N GLY A 109 8.62 14.24 0.35
CA GLY A 109 9.33 14.83 -0.78
C GLY A 109 8.44 15.29 -1.93
N LEU A 110 7.15 14.97 -1.92
CA LEU A 110 6.16 15.51 -2.84
C LEU A 110 5.51 16.77 -2.27
N GLU A 111 4.91 17.61 -3.11
CA GLU A 111 4.16 18.78 -2.69
C GLU A 111 2.97 19.01 -3.61
N PHE A 112 1.83 19.40 -3.04
CA PHE A 112 0.57 19.55 -3.76
C PHE A 112 -0.06 20.93 -3.49
N PRO A 113 -0.78 21.53 -4.46
CA PRO A 113 -1.49 22.78 -4.25
C PRO A 113 -2.46 22.73 -3.06
N VAL A 114 -3.20 21.62 -2.95
CA VAL A 114 -4.21 21.38 -1.92
C VAL A 114 -3.95 19.99 -1.32
N VAL A 115 -3.97 19.89 0.01
CA VAL A 115 -3.80 18.61 0.72
C VAL A 115 -4.94 18.40 1.72
N PHE A 116 -5.55 17.22 1.67
CA PHE A 116 -6.47 16.73 2.69
C PHE A 116 -5.74 15.73 3.59
N LEU A 117 -5.52 16.10 4.86
CA LEU A 117 -5.09 15.15 5.88
C LEU A 117 -6.31 14.61 6.60
N VAL A 118 -6.57 13.31 6.42
CA VAL A 118 -7.74 12.61 6.95
C VAL A 118 -7.34 11.63 8.05
N GLY A 119 -8.33 11.19 8.84
CA GLY A 119 -8.09 10.22 9.90
C GLY A 119 -7.34 10.83 11.09
N LEU A 120 -7.56 12.11 11.38
CA LEU A 120 -6.90 12.85 12.46
C LEU A 120 -7.67 12.68 13.77
N GLU A 121 -7.85 11.44 14.19
CA GLU A 121 -8.46 11.06 15.46
C GLU A 121 -7.45 10.42 16.41
N GLN A 122 -7.68 10.56 17.71
CA GLN A 122 -6.84 9.93 18.72
C GLN A 122 -6.86 8.40 18.63
N GLY A 123 -5.66 7.81 18.58
CA GLY A 123 -5.43 6.38 18.39
C GLY A 123 -5.47 5.92 16.93
N HIS A 124 -5.81 6.81 16.00
CA HIS A 124 -5.64 6.61 14.56
C HIS A 124 -4.42 7.40 14.06
N PHE A 125 -4.37 8.71 14.33
CA PHE A 125 -3.21 9.56 14.08
C PHE A 125 -3.12 10.65 15.17
N PRO A 126 -2.28 10.51 16.21
CA PRO A 126 -1.23 9.49 16.38
C PRO A 126 -1.79 8.07 16.52
N ALA A 127 -1.12 7.13 15.85
CA ALA A 127 -1.40 5.72 16.05
C ALA A 127 -1.00 5.31 17.47
N ASN A 128 -1.75 4.37 18.07
CA ASN A 128 -1.35 3.79 19.35
C ASN A 128 0.00 3.08 19.20
N ASN A 129 0.91 3.30 20.16
CA ASN A 129 2.17 2.56 20.21
C ASN A 129 1.84 1.07 20.42
N ARG A 130 2.18 0.23 19.44
CA ARG A 130 1.99 -1.23 19.53
C ARG A 130 3.21 -1.97 20.08
N GLY A 131 4.29 -1.25 20.41
CA GLY A 131 5.57 -1.80 20.80
C GLY A 131 6.23 -2.59 19.67
N SER A 132 7.56 -2.65 19.66
CA SER A 132 8.22 -3.71 18.89
C SER A 132 7.99 -5.04 19.62
N LYS A 133 7.58 -6.08 18.89
CA LYS A 133 7.51 -7.44 19.48
C LYS A 133 8.90 -8.04 19.72
N ILE A 134 9.94 -7.43 19.14
CA ILE A 134 11.32 -7.90 19.17
C ILE A 134 12.20 -6.71 19.48
N GLU A 135 12.85 -6.74 20.64
CA GLU A 135 13.84 -5.73 21.01
C GLU A 135 15.19 -6.13 20.41
N PRO A 136 15.88 -5.22 19.70
CA PRO A 136 17.22 -5.50 19.21
C PRO A 136 18.18 -5.66 20.41
N PRO A 137 19.15 -6.60 20.35
CA PRO A 137 20.20 -6.73 21.36
C PRO A 137 20.92 -5.39 21.58
N GLU A 138 21.19 -5.04 22.84
CA GLU A 138 21.80 -3.75 23.21
C GLU A 138 23.14 -3.52 22.50
N GLU A 139 23.90 -4.59 22.26
CA GLU A 139 25.21 -4.53 21.59
C GLU A 139 25.11 -4.10 20.12
N LEU A 140 23.93 -4.20 19.51
CA LEU A 140 23.66 -3.77 18.14
C LEU A 140 23.11 -2.34 18.06
N ILE A 141 22.73 -1.74 19.19
CA ILE A 141 22.22 -0.37 19.26
C ILE A 141 23.43 0.58 19.30
N ARG A 142 23.80 1.11 18.14
CA ARG A 142 24.92 2.06 18.00
C ARG A 142 24.52 3.52 18.24
N ASP A 143 23.22 3.79 18.24
CA ASP A 143 22.66 5.14 18.37
C ASP A 143 22.22 5.43 19.81
N ILE A 144 22.28 6.70 20.19
CA ILE A 144 21.71 7.16 21.46
C ILE A 144 20.19 7.01 21.38
N LEU A 145 19.64 6.11 22.19
CA LEU A 145 18.19 5.93 22.25
C LEU A 145 17.53 7.23 22.70
N PRO A 146 16.55 7.76 21.95
CA PRO A 146 15.89 8.99 22.32
C PRO A 146 15.14 8.80 23.64
N THR A 147 15.26 9.77 24.54
CA THR A 147 14.58 9.75 25.84
C THR A 147 13.13 10.22 25.70
N GLY A 148 12.22 9.63 26.48
CA GLY A 148 10.79 9.98 26.49
C GLY A 148 9.93 9.15 25.52
N ASN A 149 8.78 9.69 25.11
CA ASN A 149 7.83 8.99 24.24
C ASN A 149 8.22 9.12 22.76
N THR A 150 9.20 8.33 22.35
CA THR A 150 9.77 8.30 20.99
C THR A 150 8.72 8.08 19.91
N HIS A 151 7.76 7.17 20.15
CA HIS A 151 6.64 6.91 19.24
C HIS A 151 5.79 8.15 18.99
N ALA A 152 5.38 8.85 20.05
CA ALA A 152 4.59 10.07 19.89
C ALA A 152 5.37 11.20 19.19
N GLN A 153 6.69 11.28 19.40
CA GLN A 153 7.54 12.23 18.69
C GLN A 153 7.66 11.89 17.20
N GLU A 154 7.75 10.61 16.84
CA GLU A 154 7.82 10.18 15.44
C GLU A 154 6.48 10.42 14.72
N GLU A 155 5.36 10.07 15.34
CA GLU A 155 4.02 10.39 14.83
C GLU A 155 3.83 11.90 14.64
N ARG A 156 4.38 12.72 15.55
CA ARG A 156 4.37 14.18 15.42
C ARG A 156 5.21 14.67 14.23
N ARG A 157 6.36 14.05 13.96
CA ARG A 157 7.16 14.33 12.75
C ARG A 157 6.42 13.95 11.49
N LEU A 158 5.71 12.81 11.50
CA LEU A 158 4.85 12.41 10.38
C LEU A 158 3.72 13.41 10.14
N PHE A 159 3.06 13.88 11.19
CA PHE A 159 2.05 14.93 11.08
C PHE A 159 2.63 16.20 10.45
N TYR A 160 3.81 16.64 10.90
CA TYR A 160 4.53 17.77 10.31
C TYR A 160 4.87 17.55 8.83
N VAL A 161 5.33 16.35 8.45
CA VAL A 161 5.55 16.00 7.04
C VAL A 161 4.27 16.17 6.24
N GLY A 162 3.15 15.63 6.72
CA GLY A 162 1.84 15.77 6.08
C GLY A 162 1.41 17.23 5.88
N VAL A 163 1.51 18.04 6.95
CA VAL A 163 1.15 19.47 6.94
C VAL A 163 1.97 20.24 5.91
N THR A 164 3.29 19.98 5.86
CA THR A 164 4.21 20.66 4.93
C THR A 164 4.12 20.18 3.48
N ARG A 165 3.24 19.23 3.15
CA ARG A 165 3.01 18.86 1.74
C ARG A 165 2.12 19.88 1.01
N ALA A 166 1.36 20.70 1.75
CA ALA A 166 0.44 21.68 1.18
C ALA A 166 1.15 22.97 0.77
N LYS A 167 0.89 23.44 -0.46
CA LYS A 167 1.42 24.73 -0.97
C LYS A 167 0.48 25.90 -0.75
N ARG A 168 -0.84 25.69 -0.87
CA ARG A 168 -1.85 26.75 -0.78
C ARG A 168 -2.88 26.47 0.29
N GLU A 169 -3.47 25.28 0.25
CA GLU A 169 -4.56 24.92 1.16
C GLU A 169 -4.30 23.59 1.84
N LEU A 170 -4.53 23.58 3.15
CA LEU A 170 -4.47 22.38 3.99
C LEU A 170 -5.83 22.19 4.65
N ILE A 171 -6.43 21.04 4.42
CA ILE A 171 -7.69 20.65 5.04
C ILE A 171 -7.39 19.52 6.04
N LEU A 172 -7.70 19.76 7.30
CA LEU A 172 -7.56 18.79 8.39
C LEU A 172 -8.93 18.17 8.70
N CYS A 173 -9.05 16.86 8.54
CA CYS A 173 -10.30 16.13 8.74
C CYS A 173 -10.22 15.17 9.93
N SER A 174 -11.15 15.32 10.87
CA SER A 174 -11.35 14.43 12.01
C SER A 174 -12.82 14.04 12.09
N ALA A 175 -13.10 12.74 12.18
CA ALA A 175 -14.44 12.19 12.32
C ALA A 175 -14.74 11.87 13.80
N LYS A 176 -15.94 12.21 14.27
CA LYS A 176 -16.42 11.81 15.61
C LYS A 176 -16.92 10.37 15.64
N ASP A 177 -17.43 9.87 14.52
CA ASP A 177 -17.98 8.53 14.36
C ASP A 177 -17.72 8.04 12.92
N HIS A 178 -17.30 6.78 12.79
CA HIS A 178 -17.10 6.08 11.52
C HIS A 178 -18.27 5.12 11.20
N GLY A 179 -19.45 5.34 11.79
CA GLY A 179 -20.60 4.43 11.73
C GLY A 179 -20.52 3.25 12.70
N LYS A 180 -19.71 3.38 13.76
CA LYS A 180 -19.54 2.36 14.82
C LYS A 180 -19.81 3.02 16.17
N LYS A 181 -20.36 2.30 17.15
CA LYS A 181 -20.72 2.83 18.49
C LYS A 181 -19.59 3.54 19.29
N ARG A 182 -18.35 3.57 18.79
CA ARG A 182 -17.22 4.24 19.42
C ARG A 182 -17.10 5.68 18.91
N VAL A 183 -17.23 6.63 19.81
CA VAL A 183 -16.92 8.04 19.55
C VAL A 183 -15.42 8.25 19.60
N TRP A 184 -14.89 8.91 18.58
CA TRP A 184 -13.48 9.26 18.46
C TRP A 184 -13.24 10.70 18.91
N LYS A 185 -12.11 10.93 19.58
CA LYS A 185 -11.65 12.28 19.95
C LYS A 185 -10.76 12.81 18.83
N THR A 186 -10.81 14.10 18.57
CA THR A 186 -9.88 14.77 17.64
C THR A 186 -8.44 14.57 18.09
N SER A 187 -7.53 14.38 17.13
CA SER A 187 -6.10 14.25 17.37
C SER A 187 -5.56 15.47 18.12
N GLN A 188 -4.69 15.22 19.10
CA GLN A 188 -3.98 16.29 19.80
C GLN A 188 -3.17 17.17 18.83
N PHE A 189 -2.63 16.59 17.75
CA PHE A 189 -1.82 17.33 16.78
C PHE A 189 -2.63 18.39 16.03
N VAL A 190 -3.91 18.12 15.77
CA VAL A 190 -4.82 19.10 15.16
C VAL A 190 -5.09 20.25 16.13
N LEU A 191 -5.40 19.93 17.39
CA LEU A 191 -5.68 20.94 18.41
C LEU A 191 -4.46 21.83 18.64
N GLU A 192 -3.26 21.25 18.72
CA GLU A 192 -2.02 22.00 18.85
C GLU A 192 -1.71 22.84 17.59
N CYS A 193 -1.94 22.31 16.40
CA CYS A 193 -1.73 23.04 15.14
C CYS A 193 -2.66 24.25 14.98
N LEU A 194 -3.85 24.20 15.55
CA LEU A 194 -4.83 25.28 15.53
C LEU A 194 -4.74 26.21 16.76
N ASP A 195 -3.75 25.99 17.64
CA ASP A 195 -3.59 26.69 18.92
C ASP A 195 -4.85 26.59 19.82
N GLN A 196 -5.52 25.43 19.75
CA GLN A 196 -6.72 25.08 20.53
C GLN A 196 -6.41 24.06 21.63
N ALA A 197 -5.13 23.75 21.87
CA ALA A 197 -4.69 22.78 22.87
C ALA A 197 -5.00 23.21 24.31
N THR A 198 -5.37 24.48 24.54
CA THR A 198 -5.59 25.04 25.88
C THR A 198 -6.89 25.85 25.95
N VAL A 199 -8.03 25.17 25.87
CA VAL A 199 -9.25 25.66 26.53
C VAL A 199 -9.57 24.69 27.65
N GLU A 200 -8.74 24.70 28.70
CA GLU A 200 -9.20 24.21 29.99
C GLU A 200 -10.35 25.11 30.44
N LYS A 201 -11.48 24.48 30.76
CA LYS A 201 -12.64 25.12 31.34
C LYS A 201 -12.24 25.84 32.63
N SER A 202 -12.05 27.16 32.56
CA SER A 202 -12.32 28.03 33.70
C SER A 202 -13.84 28.03 33.90
N ALA A 203 -14.35 26.98 34.54
CA ALA A 203 -15.68 27.01 35.15
C ALA A 203 -15.53 27.75 36.49
N VAL A 204 -16.09 28.96 36.52
CA VAL A 204 -16.51 29.65 37.74
C VAL A 204 -17.59 28.83 38.44
#